data_AF-A0A2D4MJY0-F1
#
_entry.id   AF-A0A2D4MJY0-F1
#
_cell.length_a   1.000
_cell.length_b   1.000
_cell.length_c   1.000
_cell.angle_alpha   90.00
_cell.angle_beta   90.00
_cell.angle_gamma   90.00
#
_symmetry.space_group_name_H-M   'P 1'
#
loop_
_entity.id
_entity.type
_entity.pdbx_description
1 polymer ?
#
loop_
_entity_poly.entity_id
_entity_poly.type
_entity_poly.pdbx_seq_one_letter_code
_entity_poly.pdbx_strand_id
1 'polypeptide(L)'
;SSIVLSMFLPLMVLFSLLDDHSRVHLTPIEGVPDSDYINASFINGYQEKNRFIAAQGPKEETVNDFWRMIWEQNTATIVMVTNLKERKECKCAQYWPDQGCWTYGNIRVSVEDVTVLVDYTVRKFCIQQVGLDGVQVAWPCEWVIPHPKAACLIAGLLVRL
;
A
#
# COMPACT_ATOMS: atom_id res chain seq x y z
N SER A 1 25.61 3.67 -9.75
CA SER A 1 25.17 2.41 -9.13
C SER A 1 23.68 2.33 -8.81
N SER A 2 22.93 3.44 -8.82
CA SER A 2 21.48 3.48 -8.49
C SER A 2 20.52 3.15 -9.65
N ILE A 3 20.99 3.23 -10.90
CA ILE A 3 20.18 3.01 -12.12
C ILE A 3 19.87 1.53 -12.34
N VAL A 4 20.79 0.64 -11.95
CA VAL A 4 20.58 -0.81 -12.07
C VAL A 4 19.46 -1.27 -11.13
N LEU A 5 19.42 -0.74 -9.90
CA LEU A 5 18.35 -1.07 -8.95
C LEU A 5 16.96 -0.61 -9.43
N SER A 6 16.88 0.55 -10.10
CA SER A 6 15.61 1.13 -10.59
C SER A 6 15.01 0.39 -11.80
N MET A 7 15.82 -0.37 -12.56
CA MET A 7 15.33 -1.19 -13.67
C MET A 7 15.02 -2.63 -13.29
N PHE A 8 15.66 -3.17 -12.24
CA PHE A 8 15.45 -4.54 -11.78
C PHE A 8 14.21 -4.70 -10.89
N LEU A 9 13.91 -3.70 -10.07
CA LEU A 9 12.78 -3.72 -9.15
C LEU A 9 11.40 -3.84 -9.86
N PRO A 10 11.11 -3.11 -10.95
CA PRO A 10 9.84 -3.24 -11.68
C PRO A 10 9.60 -4.62 -12.29
N LEU A 11 10.64 -5.22 -12.87
CA LEU A 11 10.59 -6.56 -13.45
C LEU A 11 10.46 -7.63 -12.37
N MET A 12 11.13 -7.45 -11.23
CA MET A 12 11.02 -8.33 -10.07
C MET A 12 9.62 -8.26 -9.43
N VAL A 13 9.04 -7.06 -9.30
CA VAL A 13 7.67 -6.87 -8.82
C VAL A 13 6.65 -7.47 -9.78
N LEU A 14 6.80 -7.25 -11.09
CA LEU A 14 5.92 -7.86 -12.08
C LEU A 14 6.01 -9.39 -12.05
N PHE A 15 7.22 -9.94 -11.86
CA PHE A 15 7.43 -11.38 -11.73
C PHE A 15 6.85 -11.95 -10.41
N SER A 16 6.98 -11.23 -9.29
CA SER A 16 6.41 -11.64 -8.00
C SER A 16 4.89 -11.53 -7.95
N LEU A 17 4.28 -10.55 -8.62
CA LEU A 17 2.82 -10.44 -8.73
C LEU A 17 2.18 -11.53 -9.61
N LEU A 18 2.98 -12.24 -10.41
CA LEU A 18 2.55 -13.37 -11.24
C LEU A 18 2.65 -14.73 -10.53
N ASP A 19 3.25 -14.78 -9.33
CA ASP A 19 3.43 -16.01 -8.57
C ASP A 19 2.35 -16.18 -7.49
N ASP A 20 1.43 -17.12 -7.70
CA ASP A 20 0.33 -17.40 -6.77
C ASP A 20 0.82 -17.93 -5.40
N HIS A 21 1.99 -18.56 -5.35
CA HIS A 21 2.54 -19.14 -4.13
C HIS A 21 2.99 -18.08 -3.11
N SER A 22 3.29 -16.86 -3.56
CA SER A 22 3.68 -15.72 -2.72
C SER A 22 2.56 -14.69 -2.55
N ARG A 23 1.35 -14.95 -3.07
CA ARG A 23 0.20 -14.04 -2.99
C ARG A 23 -0.21 -13.74 -1.55
N VAL A 24 -0.53 -12.48 -1.28
CA VAL A 24 -1.15 -12.04 -0.03
C VAL A 24 -2.63 -12.41 -0.05
N HIS A 25 -3.09 -13.09 1.00
CA HIS A 25 -4.48 -13.49 1.17
C HIS A 25 -5.09 -12.67 2.30
N LEU A 26 -6.24 -12.06 2.04
CA LEU A 26 -6.99 -11.35 3.07
C LEU A 26 -7.90 -12.31 3.82
N THR A 27 -8.25 -11.94 5.04
CA THR A 27 -9.25 -12.69 5.82
C THR A 27 -10.60 -12.64 5.08
N PRO A 28 -11.20 -13.79 4.71
CA PRO A 28 -12.47 -13.81 3.99
C PRO A 28 -13.58 -13.13 4.80
N ILE A 29 -14.40 -12.33 4.12
CA ILE A 29 -15.59 -11.72 4.70
C ILE A 29 -16.77 -12.67 4.49
N GLU A 30 -17.46 -13.02 5.59
CA GLU A 30 -18.63 -13.90 5.52
C GLU A 30 -19.69 -13.33 4.57
N GLY A 31 -20.18 -14.17 3.65
CA GLY A 31 -21.21 -13.80 2.68
C GLY A 31 -20.72 -13.02 1.47
N VAL A 32 -19.42 -12.67 1.39
CA VAL A 32 -18.83 -11.99 0.22
C VAL A 32 -17.86 -12.93 -0.49
N PRO A 33 -18.23 -13.49 -1.66
CA PRO A 33 -17.32 -14.33 -2.44
C PRO A 33 -16.12 -13.52 -2.93
N ASP A 34 -14.97 -14.19 -3.07
CA ASP A 34 -13.70 -13.63 -3.54
C ASP A 34 -13.15 -12.44 -2.72
N SER A 35 -13.64 -12.27 -1.49
CA SER A 35 -13.20 -11.21 -0.56
C SER A 35 -11.81 -11.46 0.05
N ASP A 36 -11.17 -12.59 -0.24
CA ASP A 36 -9.79 -12.90 0.15
C ASP A 36 -8.77 -12.37 -0.88
N TYR A 37 -9.23 -11.98 -2.08
CA TYR A 37 -8.35 -11.62 -3.18
C TYR A 37 -7.85 -10.17 -3.09
N ILE A 38 -6.53 -10.01 -3.17
CA ILE A 38 -5.87 -8.75 -3.47
C ILE A 38 -4.68 -8.99 -4.40
N ASN A 39 -4.43 -8.06 -5.33
CA ASN A 39 -3.29 -8.12 -6.24
C ASN A 39 -2.02 -7.63 -5.53
N ALA A 40 -1.49 -8.49 -4.66
CA ALA A 40 -0.27 -8.25 -3.91
C ALA A 40 0.46 -9.57 -3.60
N SER A 41 1.79 -9.50 -3.53
CA SER A 41 2.65 -10.65 -3.26
C SER A 41 3.75 -10.30 -2.26
N PHE A 42 4.11 -11.27 -1.43
CA PHE A 42 5.24 -11.17 -0.51
C PHE A 42 6.57 -11.23 -1.27
N ILE A 43 7.50 -10.38 -0.86
CA ILE A 43 8.88 -10.35 -1.35
C ILE A 43 9.81 -10.60 -0.17
N ASN A 44 10.76 -11.50 -0.36
CA ASN A 44 11.80 -11.79 0.62
C ASN A 44 12.78 -10.62 0.72
N GLY A 45 13.15 -10.26 1.94
CA GLY A 45 14.30 -9.42 2.21
C GLY A 45 15.59 -10.22 2.13
N TYR A 46 16.71 -9.53 2.38
CA TYR A 46 18.04 -10.15 2.32
C TYR A 46 18.23 -11.24 3.39
N GLN A 47 17.66 -11.06 4.58
CA GLN A 47 17.78 -12.01 5.71
C GLN A 47 16.43 -12.55 6.22
N GLU A 48 15.32 -11.94 5.80
CA GLU A 48 13.99 -12.22 6.33
C GLU A 48 13.05 -12.57 5.18
N LYS A 49 12.34 -13.71 5.30
CA LYS A 49 11.30 -14.07 4.33
C LYS A 49 10.07 -13.17 4.49
N ASN A 50 9.37 -12.89 3.40
CA ASN A 50 8.13 -12.11 3.38
C ASN A 50 8.26 -10.73 4.05
N ARG A 51 9.42 -10.10 3.88
CA ARG A 51 9.76 -8.83 4.52
C ARG A 51 9.02 -7.64 3.93
N PHE A 52 8.72 -7.71 2.65
CA PHE A 52 8.06 -6.68 1.89
C PHE A 52 6.79 -7.24 1.24
N ILE A 53 5.86 -6.36 0.91
CA ILE A 53 4.74 -6.69 0.04
C ILE A 53 4.83 -5.76 -1.17
N ALA A 54 4.83 -6.34 -2.36
CA ALA A 54 4.57 -5.59 -3.58
C ALA A 54 3.08 -5.68 -3.88
N ALA A 55 2.45 -4.55 -4.15
CA ALA A 55 1.02 -4.48 -4.42
C ALA A 55 0.74 -3.61 -5.64
N GLN A 56 -0.30 -3.97 -6.40
CA GLN A 56 -0.84 -3.08 -7.41
C GLN A 56 -1.40 -1.81 -6.76
N GLY A 57 -1.31 -0.68 -7.48
CA GLY A 57 -1.95 0.56 -7.03
C GLY A 57 -3.45 0.32 -6.93
N PRO A 58 -4.09 0.63 -5.79
CA PRO A 58 -5.49 0.33 -5.61
C PRO A 58 -6.35 1.06 -6.65
N LYS A 59 -7.43 0.41 -7.05
CA LYS A 59 -8.51 1.00 -7.85
C LYS A 59 -9.58 1.53 -6.91
N GLU A 60 -10.52 2.32 -7.40
CA GLU A 60 -11.59 2.89 -6.57
C GLU A 60 -12.36 1.80 -5.81
N GLU A 61 -12.62 0.67 -6.48
CA GLU A 61 -13.30 -0.50 -5.92
C GLU A 61 -12.45 -1.32 -4.94
N THR A 62 -11.11 -1.24 -4.99
CA THR A 62 -10.20 -2.04 -4.14
C THR A 62 -9.48 -1.25 -3.05
N VAL A 63 -9.77 0.05 -2.90
CA VAL A 63 -9.17 0.90 -1.85
C VAL A 63 -9.44 0.33 -0.44
N ASN A 64 -10.64 -0.22 -0.21
CA ASN A 64 -10.99 -0.82 1.08
C ASN A 64 -10.13 -2.07 1.37
N ASP A 65 -9.96 -2.93 0.37
CA ASP A 65 -9.14 -4.14 0.48
C ASP A 65 -7.66 -3.80 0.70
N PHE A 66 -7.19 -2.72 0.08
CA PHE A 66 -5.85 -2.20 0.28
C PHE A 66 -5.59 -1.80 1.73
N TRP A 67 -6.50 -1.03 2.36
CA TRP A 67 -6.37 -0.67 3.78
C TRP A 67 -6.53 -1.86 4.72
N ARG A 68 -7.41 -2.80 4.37
CA ARG A 68 -7.55 -4.07 5.10
C ARG A 68 -6.24 -4.87 5.06
N MET A 69 -5.59 -4.97 3.91
CA MET A 69 -4.27 -5.61 3.79
C MET A 69 -3.23 -4.95 4.68
N ILE A 70 -3.15 -3.61 4.65
CA ILE A 70 -2.19 -2.83 5.44
C ILE A 70 -2.36 -3.14 6.93
N TRP A 71 -3.61 -3.17 7.38
CA TRP A 71 -3.97 -3.49 8.75
C TRP A 71 -3.63 -4.95 9.11
N GLU A 72 -4.14 -5.93 8.37
CA GLU A 72 -3.94 -7.37 8.64
C GLU A 72 -2.46 -7.78 8.62
N GLN A 73 -1.66 -7.13 7.79
CA GLN A 73 -0.23 -7.42 7.67
C GLN A 73 0.65 -6.63 8.66
N ASN A 74 0.05 -5.78 9.50
CA ASN A 74 0.75 -4.85 10.40
C ASN A 74 1.79 -4.00 9.64
N THR A 75 1.40 -3.45 8.50
CA THR A 75 2.31 -2.67 7.65
C THR A 75 2.48 -1.28 8.24
N ALA A 76 3.73 -0.93 8.60
CA ALA A 76 4.03 0.39 9.16
C ALA A 76 4.35 1.44 8.10
N THR A 77 4.97 1.04 6.99
CA THR A 77 5.46 1.98 5.98
C THR A 77 5.08 1.57 4.59
N ILE A 78 4.67 2.56 3.81
CA ILE A 78 4.18 2.36 2.46
C ILE A 78 4.81 3.39 1.56
N VAL A 79 5.36 2.88 0.46
CA VAL A 79 6.19 3.62 -0.47
C VAL A 79 5.49 3.61 -1.82
N MET A 80 4.85 4.72 -2.16
CA MET A 80 4.16 4.88 -3.44
C MET A 80 5.12 5.52 -4.45
N VAL A 81 5.43 4.79 -5.53
CA VAL A 81 6.40 5.27 -6.54
C VAL A 81 5.79 5.45 -7.94
N THR A 82 4.47 5.67 -8.00
CA THR A 82 3.73 6.05 -9.20
C THR A 82 2.86 7.28 -8.93
N ASN A 83 2.56 8.05 -9.97
CA ASN A 83 1.58 9.13 -9.87
C ASN A 83 0.15 8.56 -9.96
N LEU A 84 -0.83 9.29 -9.42
CA LEU A 84 -2.25 8.92 -9.55
C LEU A 84 -2.70 8.85 -11.02
N LYS A 85 -2.19 9.77 -11.84
CA LYS A 85 -2.47 9.85 -13.28
C LYS A 85 -1.17 9.95 -14.07
N GLU A 86 -1.07 9.17 -15.13
CA GLU A 86 0.02 9.24 -16.11
C GLU A 86 -0.56 9.31 -17.51
N ARG A 87 -0.14 10.29 -18.32
CA ARG A 87 -0.60 10.44 -19.72
C ARG A 87 -2.13 10.39 -19.88
N LYS A 88 -2.86 10.93 -18.90
CA LYS A 88 -4.35 10.96 -18.77
C LYS A 88 -5.01 9.66 -18.33
N GLU A 89 -4.27 8.57 -18.15
CA GLU A 89 -4.78 7.34 -17.57
C GLU A 89 -4.67 7.36 -16.05
N CYS A 90 -5.72 6.96 -15.34
CA CYS A 90 -5.68 6.71 -13.91
C CYS A 90 -4.88 5.42 -13.66
N LYS A 91 -3.73 5.53 -12.97
CA LYS A 91 -2.87 4.39 -12.61
C LYS A 91 -3.11 3.91 -11.18
N CYS A 92 -3.53 4.81 -10.30
CA CYS A 92 -3.77 4.54 -8.90
C CYS A 92 -4.88 5.47 -8.41
N ALA A 93 -5.87 4.92 -7.71
CA ALA A 93 -6.85 5.71 -6.99
C ALA A 93 -6.18 6.39 -5.80
N GLN A 94 -6.64 7.59 -5.43
CA GLN A 94 -6.21 8.20 -4.20
C GLN A 94 -6.86 7.44 -3.04
N TYR A 95 -6.03 6.72 -2.28
CA TYR A 95 -6.49 5.90 -1.16
C TYR A 95 -6.25 6.57 0.20
N TRP A 96 -5.87 7.86 0.24
CA TRP A 96 -5.63 8.58 1.49
C TRP A 96 -6.49 9.86 1.57
N PRO A 97 -6.90 10.28 2.78
CA PRO A 97 -7.54 11.58 2.94
C PRO A 97 -6.52 12.71 2.70
N ASP A 98 -6.94 13.82 2.08
CA ASP A 98 -6.07 15.00 2.01
C ASP A 98 -6.06 15.80 3.32
N GLN A 99 -7.17 15.79 4.05
CA GLN A 99 -7.32 16.42 5.36
C GLN A 99 -8.27 15.62 6.25
N GLY A 100 -8.05 15.69 7.55
CA GLY A 100 -8.92 15.07 8.55
C GLY A 100 -8.83 13.54 8.53
N CYS A 101 -9.99 12.89 8.47
CA CYS A 101 -10.09 11.45 8.62
C CYS A 101 -11.16 10.87 7.69
N TRP A 102 -10.85 9.73 7.08
CA TRP A 102 -11.75 8.98 6.23
C TRP A 102 -11.88 7.53 6.70
N THR A 103 -12.98 6.87 6.34
CA THR A 103 -13.21 5.46 6.68
C THR A 103 -13.29 4.63 5.40
N TYR A 104 -12.46 3.59 5.32
CA TYR A 104 -12.36 2.64 4.23
C TYR A 104 -12.78 1.26 4.75
N GLY A 105 -14.02 0.86 4.49
CA GLY A 105 -14.62 -0.31 5.13
C GLY A 105 -14.71 -0.13 6.65
N ASN A 106 -13.98 -0.96 7.40
CA ASN A 106 -13.86 -0.86 8.86
C ASN A 106 -12.54 -0.20 9.33
N ILE A 107 -11.70 0.27 8.40
CA ILE A 107 -10.44 0.93 8.74
C ILE A 107 -10.62 2.44 8.62
N ARG A 108 -10.45 3.13 9.74
CA ARG A 108 -10.42 4.58 9.83
C ARG A 108 -9.00 5.08 9.68
N VAL A 109 -8.76 5.99 8.74
CA VAL A 109 -7.45 6.54 8.42
C VAL A 109 -7.50 8.05 8.62
N SER A 110 -6.61 8.57 9.45
CA SER A 110 -6.48 9.99 9.75
C SER A 110 -5.12 10.50 9.36
N VAL A 111 -5.05 11.66 8.72
CA VAL A 111 -3.77 12.31 8.39
C VAL A 111 -3.35 13.16 9.57
N GLU A 112 -2.19 12.86 10.13
CA GLU A 112 -1.63 13.61 11.25
C GLU A 112 -0.63 14.67 10.79
N ASP A 113 0.20 14.33 9.80
CA ASP A 113 1.22 15.25 9.28
C ASP A 113 1.45 15.04 7.79
N VAL A 114 1.80 16.12 7.09
CA VAL A 114 2.16 16.12 5.68
C VAL A 114 3.38 16.99 5.49
N THR A 115 4.51 16.36 5.15
CA THR A 115 5.76 17.05 4.85
C THR A 115 6.04 16.94 3.36
N VAL A 116 5.92 18.06 2.64
CA VAL A 116 6.23 18.13 1.20
C VAL A 116 7.69 18.54 1.01
N LEU A 117 8.47 17.69 0.37
CA LEU A 117 9.87 17.92 -0.02
C LEU A 117 9.96 18.01 -1.56
N VAL A 118 11.12 18.46 -2.04
CA VAL A 118 11.35 18.69 -3.48
C VAL A 118 11.14 17.41 -4.30
N ASP A 119 11.59 16.29 -3.77
CA ASP A 119 11.62 15.00 -4.45
C ASP A 119 10.67 13.96 -3.84
N TYR A 120 9.89 14.30 -2.80
CA TYR A 120 8.87 13.41 -2.23
C TYR A 120 7.94 14.12 -1.23
N THR A 121 6.77 13.57 -0.96
CA THR A 121 5.84 13.96 0.12
C THR A 121 5.78 12.84 1.15
N VAL A 122 6.07 13.13 2.40
CA VAL A 122 5.85 12.22 3.53
C VAL A 122 4.47 12.51 4.12
N ARG A 123 3.68 11.47 4.39
CA ARG A 123 2.39 11.58 5.08
C ARG A 123 2.40 10.67 6.30
N LYS A 124 2.03 11.19 7.46
CA LYS A 124 1.87 10.39 8.68
C LYS A 124 0.39 10.10 8.87
N PHE A 125 0.06 8.83 9.06
CA PHE A 125 -1.31 8.41 9.26
C PHE A 125 -1.47 7.69 10.59
N CYS A 126 -2.56 7.99 11.27
CA CYS A 126 -3.07 7.15 12.34
C CYS A 126 -4.20 6.29 11.78
N ILE A 127 -4.04 4.97 11.89
CA ILE A 127 -5.03 3.99 11.44
C ILE A 127 -5.70 3.34 12.64
N GLN A 128 -7.01 3.15 12.54
CA GLN A 128 -7.83 2.53 13.58
C GLN A 128 -8.81 1.55 12.94
N GLN A 129 -8.89 0.33 13.46
CA GLN A 129 -9.96 -0.58 13.07
C GLN A 129 -11.18 -0.33 13.97
N VAL A 130 -12.31 -0.05 13.35
CA VAL A 130 -13.59 0.10 14.03
C VAL A 130 -14.22 -1.29 14.12
N GLY A 131 -14.15 -1.91 15.30
CA GLY A 131 -14.80 -3.19 15.55
C GLY A 131 -16.33 -3.09 15.55
N LEU A 132 -17.02 -4.22 15.34
CA LEU A 132 -18.48 -4.35 15.49
C LEU A 132 -18.95 -4.00 16.92
N ASP A 133 -18.04 -4.06 17.89
CA ASP A 133 -18.33 -3.88 19.32
C ASP A 133 -17.94 -2.47 19.83
N GLY A 134 -17.49 -1.57 18.94
CA GLY A 134 -17.05 -0.22 19.30
C GLY A 134 -15.65 -0.14 19.95
N VAL A 135 -14.92 -1.25 20.07
CA VAL A 135 -13.52 -1.26 20.54
C VAL A 135 -12.61 -0.74 19.43
N GLN A 136 -11.95 0.39 19.67
CA GLN A 136 -10.97 0.97 18.76
C GLN A 136 -9.57 0.46 19.13
N VAL A 137 -8.93 -0.26 18.22
CA VAL A 137 -7.49 -0.54 18.28
C VAL A 137 -6.81 0.45 17.33
N ALA A 138 -5.71 1.07 17.75
CA ALA A 138 -4.97 2.06 16.95
C ALA A 138 -3.53 1.59 16.72
N TRP A 139 -3.04 1.68 15.48
CA TRP A 139 -1.64 1.43 15.13
C TRP A 139 -1.04 2.68 14.46
N PRO A 140 0.19 3.11 14.82
CA PRO A 140 0.88 4.19 14.11
C PRO A 140 1.51 3.68 12.80
N CYS A 141 1.29 4.38 11.67
CA CYS A 141 1.90 4.09 10.36
C CYS A 141 2.54 5.36 9.73
N GLU A 142 3.76 5.24 9.21
CA GLU A 142 4.55 6.35 8.64
C GLU A 142 4.83 6.12 7.14
N TRP A 143 4.43 7.05 6.26
CA TRP A 143 4.42 6.86 4.78
C TRP A 143 5.27 7.88 4.02
N VAL A 144 5.90 7.47 2.91
CA VAL A 144 6.82 8.30 2.08
C VAL A 144 6.48 8.18 0.58
N ILE A 145 6.25 9.30 -0.13
CA ILE A 145 5.78 9.37 -1.54
C ILE A 145 6.73 10.19 -2.44
N PRO A 146 7.63 9.61 -3.27
CA PRO A 146 8.47 10.38 -4.22
C PRO A 146 7.78 11.18 -5.34
N HIS A 147 8.37 12.34 -5.70
CA HIS A 147 8.04 13.27 -6.80
C HIS A 147 8.66 12.80 -8.14
N PRO A 148 8.12 13.23 -9.30
CA PRO A 148 8.26 12.52 -10.58
C PRO A 148 9.43 12.97 -11.45
N LYS A 149 10.65 13.08 -10.89
CA LYS A 149 11.87 13.32 -11.72
C LYS A 149 12.84 12.15 -11.82
N ALA A 150 12.50 11.00 -11.26
CA ALA A 150 13.16 9.73 -11.58
C ALA A 150 12.17 8.82 -12.31
N ALA A 151 12.54 8.41 -13.52
CA ALA A 151 11.75 7.49 -14.32
C ALA A 151 11.67 6.08 -13.69
N CYS A 152 10.58 5.40 -14.04
CA CYS A 152 10.33 3.96 -14.04
C CYS A 152 9.77 3.32 -12.77
N LEU A 153 8.46 3.01 -12.87
CA LEU A 153 7.68 1.92 -12.28
C LEU A 153 7.93 1.59 -10.80
N ILE A 154 6.85 1.65 -10.02
CA ILE A 154 6.38 0.58 -9.13
C ILE A 154 5.11 1.09 -8.42
N ALA A 155 4.10 0.24 -8.37
CA ALA A 155 3.02 0.44 -7.43
C ALA A 155 3.49 -0.10 -6.07
N GLY A 156 3.42 0.74 -5.03
CA GLY A 156 3.50 0.38 -3.61
C GLY A 156 4.54 -0.68 -3.20
N LEU A 157 5.72 -0.27 -2.72
CA LEU A 157 6.52 -1.13 -1.85
C LEU A 157 6.03 -0.93 -0.40
N LEU A 158 5.42 -1.96 0.17
CA LEU A 158 4.99 -1.98 1.57
C LEU A 158 6.10 -2.62 2.41
N VAL A 159 6.55 -1.92 3.44
CA VAL A 159 7.59 -2.37 4.38
C VAL A 159 6.89 -2.76 5.69
N ARG A 160 6.96 -4.05 6.03
CA ARG A 160 6.51 -4.59 7.32
C ARG A 160 7.46 -4.16 8.45
N LEU A 161 7.07 -4.14 9.71
CA LEU A 161 8.02 -4.09 10.83
C LEU A 161 8.28 -5.48 11.38
#